data_AF-A0A440K9G0-F1
#
_entry.id   AF-A0A440K9G0-F1
#
_cell.length_a   1.000
_cell.length_b   1.000
_cell.length_c   1.000
_cell.angle_alpha   90.00
_cell.angle_beta   90.00
_cell.angle_gamma   90.00
#
_symmetry.space_group_name_H-M   'P 1'
#
loop_
_entity.id
_entity.type
_entity.pdbx_description
1 polymer ?
#
loop_
_entity_poly.entity_id
_entity_poly.type
_entity_poly.pdbx_seq_one_letter_code
_entity_poly.pdbx_strand_id
1 'polypeptide(L)'
;MTGLTPRQSDALSFIRSHQAKNGFSPSYDEIAAGIGLASRSRAFDLVKGLERRGAVRTRPGMNRTIEIIEGQGADFHLKRILDAVSCSGFIGLTDPIIAEAQSFLGRQA
;
A
#
# COMPACT_ATOMS: atom_id res chain seq x y z
N MET A 1 3.79 3.02 9.97
CA MET A 1 3.48 1.88 9.06
C MET A 1 2.19 1.15 9.48
N THR A 2 1.18 1.86 10.00
CA THR A 2 -0.07 1.27 10.52
C THR A 2 -1.10 1.22 9.39
N GLY A 3 -1.18 0.10 8.67
CA GLY A 3 -2.17 -0.09 7.61
C GLY A 3 -1.86 -1.23 6.64
N LEU A 4 -0.60 -1.65 6.52
CA LEU A 4 -0.22 -2.85 5.78
C LEU A 4 -0.23 -4.07 6.71
N THR A 5 -0.63 -5.23 6.20
CA THR A 5 -0.36 -6.47 6.93
C THR A 5 1.15 -6.73 6.96
N PRO A 6 1.69 -7.48 7.93
CA PRO A 6 3.13 -7.76 8.00
C PRO A 6 3.68 -8.30 6.67
N ARG A 7 2.96 -9.25 6.06
CA ARG A 7 3.35 -9.82 4.76
C ARG A 7 3.26 -8.83 3.59
N GLN A 8 2.34 -7.87 3.63
CA GLN A 8 2.28 -6.80 2.63
C GLN A 8 3.46 -5.83 2.80
N SER A 9 3.84 -5.53 4.04
CA SER A 9 5.04 -4.75 4.35
C SER A 9 6.30 -5.43 3.84
N ASP A 10 6.45 -6.74 4.07
CA ASP A 10 7.58 -7.53 3.57
C ASP A 10 7.68 -7.46 2.05
N ALA A 11 6.55 -7.65 1.36
CA ALA A 11 6.49 -7.57 -0.09
C ALA A 11 6.88 -6.16 -0.60
N LEU A 12 6.38 -5.10 0.04
CA LEU A 12 6.70 -3.72 -0.33
C LEU A 12 8.19 -3.40 -0.12
N SER A 13 8.76 -3.84 1.01
CA SER A 13 10.19 -3.69 1.31
C SER A 13 11.07 -4.45 0.31
N PHE A 14 10.66 -5.66 -0.07
CA PHE A 14 11.36 -6.43 -1.10
C PHE A 14 11.32 -5.72 -2.46
N ILE A 15 10.15 -5.24 -2.89
CA ILE A 15 9.98 -4.53 -4.16
C ILE A 15 10.87 -3.28 -4.19
N ARG A 16 10.90 -2.50 -3.10
CA ARG A 16 11.76 -1.31 -2.94
C ARG A 16 13.25 -1.69 -3.07
N SER A 17 13.68 -2.70 -2.34
CA SER A 17 15.08 -3.14 -2.34
C SER A 17 15.51 -3.68 -3.71
N HIS A 18 14.63 -4.42 -4.39
CA HIS A 18 14.87 -4.95 -5.73
C HIS A 18 15.01 -3.83 -6.76
N GLN A 19 14.11 -2.85 -6.74
CA GLN A 19 14.19 -1.69 -7.64
C GLN A 19 15.46 -0.87 -7.41
N ALA A 20 15.84 -0.65 -6.14
CA ALA A 20 17.07 0.07 -5.79
C ALA A 20 18.33 -0.66 -6.28
N LYS A 21 18.34 -2.00 -6.23
CA LYS A 21 19.50 -2.81 -6.62
C LYS A 21 19.61 -3.00 -8.13
N ASN A 22 18.49 -3.27 -8.80
CA ASN A 22 18.48 -3.74 -10.19
C ASN A 22 18.04 -2.65 -11.18
N GLY A 23 17.43 -1.55 -10.71
CA GLY A 23 16.91 -0.48 -11.56
C GLY A 23 15.57 -0.80 -12.23
N PHE A 24 14.95 -1.95 -11.95
CA PHE A 24 13.66 -2.36 -12.51
C PHE A 24 12.77 -3.08 -11.49
N SER A 25 11.46 -3.04 -11.74
CA SER A 25 10.46 -3.73 -10.92
C SER A 25 10.64 -5.25 -10.96
N PRO A 26 10.55 -5.94 -9.80
CA PRO A 26 10.50 -7.39 -9.79
C PRO A 26 9.20 -7.91 -10.43
N SER A 27 9.22 -9.18 -10.81
CA SER A 27 8.08 -10.00 -11.19
C SER A 27 7.42 -10.66 -9.97
N TYR A 28 6.21 -11.18 -10.14
CA TYR A 28 5.51 -11.89 -9.07
C TYR A 28 6.25 -13.16 -8.59
N ASP A 29 7.00 -13.83 -9.47
CA ASP A 29 7.80 -15.00 -9.10
C ASP A 29 9.02 -14.60 -8.27
N GLU A 30 9.71 -13.52 -8.66
CA GLU A 30 10.83 -12.96 -7.90
C GLU A 30 10.37 -12.46 -6.52
N ILE A 31 9.18 -11.85 -6.43
CA ILE A 31 8.58 -11.47 -5.15
C ILE A 31 8.30 -12.72 -4.31
N ALA A 32 7.66 -13.74 -4.89
CA ALA A 32 7.36 -14.97 -4.18
C ALA A 32 8.63 -15.64 -3.62
N ALA A 33 9.67 -15.76 -4.43
CA ALA A 33 10.96 -16.30 -4.02
C ALA A 33 11.64 -15.42 -2.95
N GLY A 34 11.59 -14.10 -3.12
CA GLY A 34 12.25 -13.13 -2.24
C GLY A 34 11.70 -13.07 -0.82
N ILE A 35 10.40 -13.33 -0.63
CA ILE A 35 9.74 -13.33 0.69
C ILE A 35 9.27 -14.71 1.15
N GLY A 36 9.68 -15.78 0.44
CA GLY A 36 9.41 -17.18 0.83
C GLY A 36 7.94 -17.58 0.74
N LEU A 37 7.22 -17.14 -0.30
CA LEU A 37 5.84 -17.54 -0.55
C LEU A 37 5.76 -18.86 -1.31
N ALA A 38 4.71 -19.63 -1.01
CA ALA A 38 4.46 -20.92 -1.65
C ALA A 38 4.07 -20.81 -3.13
N SER A 39 3.56 -19.66 -3.60
CA SER A 39 3.11 -19.51 -4.98
C SER A 39 3.16 -18.08 -5.50
N ARG A 40 3.29 -17.94 -6.83
CA ARG A 40 3.14 -16.70 -7.59
C ARG A 40 1.81 -16.01 -7.32
N SER A 41 0.72 -16.78 -7.24
CA SER A 41 -0.63 -16.26 -6.99
C SER A 41 -0.71 -15.55 -5.64
N ARG A 42 -0.02 -16.08 -4.62
CA ARG A 42 0.04 -15.44 -3.30
C ARG A 42 0.75 -14.09 -3.36
N ALA A 43 1.82 -13.98 -4.14
CA ALA A 43 2.51 -12.70 -4.38
C ALA A 43 1.60 -11.72 -5.12
N PHE A 44 0.85 -12.19 -6.13
CA PHE A 44 -0.14 -11.38 -6.83
C PHE A 44 -1.21 -10.82 -5.89
N ASP A 45 -1.76 -11.65 -4.98
CA ASP A 45 -2.76 -11.20 -4.00
C ASP A 45 -2.21 -10.11 -3.07
N LEU A 46 -0.96 -10.26 -2.64
CA LEU A 46 -0.30 -9.24 -1.80
C LEU A 46 -0.10 -7.94 -2.56
N VAL A 47 0.38 -7.99 -3.81
CA VAL A 47 0.54 -6.79 -4.65
C VAL A 47 -0.81 -6.13 -4.93
N LYS A 48 -1.86 -6.91 -5.18
CA LYS A 48 -3.23 -6.38 -5.30
C LYS A 48 -3.76 -5.78 -3.99
N GLY A 49 -3.33 -6.32 -2.85
CA GLY A 49 -3.60 -5.72 -1.54
C GLY A 49 -2.89 -4.39 -1.36
N LEU A 50 -1.62 -4.29 -1.77
CA LEU A 50 -0.85 -3.05 -1.77
C LEU A 50 -1.46 -2.00 -2.71
N GLU A 51 -1.94 -2.42 -3.88
CA GLU A 51 -2.58 -1.54 -4.85
C GLU A 51 -3.91 -0.97 -4.33
N ARG A 52 -4.75 -1.82 -3.72
CA ARG A 52 -5.99 -1.36 -3.05
C ARG A 52 -5.73 -0.38 -1.92
N ARG A 53 -4.58 -0.50 -1.26
CA ARG A 53 -4.13 0.41 -0.21
C ARG A 53 -3.36 1.62 -0.75
N GLY A 54 -3.24 1.76 -2.07
CA GLY A 54 -2.54 2.88 -2.71
C GLY A 54 -1.03 2.93 -2.48
N ALA A 55 -0.41 1.82 -2.04
CA ALA A 55 1.03 1.75 -1.81
C ALA A 55 1.82 1.48 -3.10
N VAL A 56 1.19 0.83 -4.08
CA VAL A 56 1.78 0.53 -5.40
C VAL A 56 0.74 0.72 -6.49
N ARG A 57 1.20 0.92 -7.72
CA ARG A 57 0.37 0.91 -8.93
C ARG A 57 0.89 -0.16 -9.88
N THR A 58 -0.02 -0.86 -10.55
CA THR A 58 0.32 -1.79 -11.63
C THR A 58 -0.36 -1.39 -12.93
N ARG A 59 0.26 -1.69 -14.08
CA ARG A 59 -0.39 -1.54 -15.39
C ARG A 59 -0.89 -2.90 -15.88
N PRO A 60 -2.17 -3.03 -16.24
CA PRO A 60 -2.70 -4.29 -16.77
C PRO A 60 -2.05 -4.63 -18.11
N GLY A 61 -1.74 -5.91 -18.31
CA GLY A 61 -1.16 -6.42 -19.57
C GLY A 61 0.35 -6.22 -19.72
N MET A 62 1.04 -5.60 -18.76
CA MET A 62 2.49 -5.42 -18.79
C MET A 62 3.18 -6.12 -17.61
N ASN A 63 4.27 -6.82 -17.92
CA ASN A 63 5.15 -7.40 -16.90
C ASN A 63 6.07 -6.31 -16.33
N ARG A 64 6.50 -6.46 -15.07
CA ARG A 64 7.49 -5.58 -14.41
C ARG A 64 7.12 -4.10 -14.43
N THR A 65 5.85 -3.78 -14.21
CA THR A 65 5.35 -2.39 -14.17
C THR A 65 4.83 -2.01 -12.79
N ILE A 66 5.40 -2.59 -11.72
CA ILE A 66 5.04 -2.23 -10.35
C ILE A 66 5.74 -0.90 -10.04
N GLU A 67 4.96 0.17 -9.99
CA GLU A 67 5.41 1.49 -9.59
C GLU A 67 5.11 1.66 -8.09
N ILE A 68 6.13 1.98 -7.29
CA ILE A 68 5.92 2.32 -5.87
C ILE A 68 5.39 3.74 -5.81
N ILE A 69 4.22 3.92 -5.20
CA ILE A 69 3.69 5.25 -4.97
C ILE A 69 4.37 5.76 -3.70
N GLU A 70 5.43 6.55 -3.86
CA GLU A 70 6.05 7.29 -2.74
C GLU A 70 5.15 8.45 -2.35
N GLY A 71 4.10 8.12 -1.60
CA GLY A 71 3.11 9.03 -1.06
C GLY A 71 2.56 8.48 0.25
N GLN A 72 3.43 8.01 1.15
CA GLN A 72 3.04 7.72 2.54
C GLN A 72 3.02 9.01 3.40
N GLY A 73 2.86 10.16 2.75
CA GLY A 73 2.75 11.47 3.39
C GLY A 73 1.29 11.85 3.64
N ALA A 74 1.10 13.00 4.28
CA ALA A 74 -0.22 13.54 4.62
C ALA A 74 -1.17 13.65 3.40
N ASP A 75 -0.63 13.78 2.19
CA ASP A 75 -1.35 13.87 0.92
C ASP A 75 -2.23 12.64 0.62
N PHE A 76 -1.74 11.43 0.92
CA PHE A 76 -2.51 10.20 0.72
C PHE A 76 -3.66 10.07 1.71
N HIS A 77 -3.40 10.36 2.99
CA HIS A 77 -4.42 10.37 4.03
C HIS A 77 -5.48 11.45 3.76
N LEU A 78 -5.06 12.65 3.35
CA LEU A 78 -5.95 13.75 2.97
C LEU A 78 -6.84 13.35 1.79
N LYS A 79 -6.30 12.72 0.75
CA LYS A 79 -7.09 12.27 -0.41
C LYS A 79 -8.16 11.25 0.01
N ARG A 80 -7.81 10.32 0.91
CA ARG A 80 -8.75 9.32 1.45
C ARG A 80 -9.85 9.97 2.32
N ILE A 81 -9.48 10.98 3.10
CA ILE A 81 -10.42 11.77 3.92
C ILE A 81 -11.36 12.56 3.00
N LEU A 82 -10.84 13.26 2.00
CA LEU A 82 -11.62 14.04 1.03
C LEU A 82 -12.62 13.16 0.26
N ASP A 83 -12.19 12.01 -0.26
CA ASP A 83 -13.08 11.06 -0.94
C ASP A 83 -14.19 10.53 -0.01
N ALA A 84 -13.89 10.33 1.29
CA ALA A 84 -14.88 9.87 2.26
C ALA A 84 -15.87 10.98 2.66
N VAL A 85 -15.39 12.20 2.93
CA VAL A 85 -16.23 13.39 3.23
C VAL A 85 -17.19 13.67 2.07
N SER A 86 -16.69 13.59 0.83
CA SER A 86 -17.50 13.83 -0.36
C SER A 86 -18.62 12.80 -0.56
N CYS A 87 -18.48 11.60 0.01
CA CYS A 87 -19.48 10.53 -0.13
C CYS A 87 -20.52 10.48 1.00
N SER A 88 -20.20 10.91 2.23
CA SER A 88 -21.08 10.73 3.39
C SER A 88 -21.82 11.98 3.88
N GLY A 89 -21.44 13.19 3.43
CA GLY A 89 -22.13 14.43 3.80
C GLY A 89 -21.96 14.90 5.26
N PHE A 90 -21.40 14.08 6.15
CA PHE A 90 -20.98 14.45 7.50
C PHE A 90 -20.00 13.40 8.04
N ILE A 91 -18.92 13.84 8.69
CA ILE A 91 -18.04 12.95 9.47
C ILE A 91 -18.19 13.39 10.94
N GLY A 92 -18.85 12.57 11.74
CA GLY A 92 -18.94 12.77 13.18
C GLY A 92 -17.64 12.38 13.87
N LEU A 93 -17.35 12.96 15.04
CA LEU A 93 -16.14 12.70 15.86
C LEU A 93 -15.89 11.22 16.21
N THR A 94 -16.91 10.37 16.08
CA THR A 94 -16.85 8.93 16.35
C THR A 94 -16.53 8.09 15.12
N ASP A 95 -16.45 8.70 13.94
CA ASP A 95 -16.17 7.96 12.72
C ASP A 95 -14.75 7.36 12.78
N PRO A 96 -14.59 6.11 12.33
CA PRO A 96 -13.32 5.40 12.38
C PRO A 96 -12.20 6.13 11.62
N ILE A 97 -12.56 7.00 10.68
CA ILE A 97 -11.66 7.84 9.90
C ILE A 97 -10.98 8.91 10.78
N ILE A 98 -11.68 9.48 11.76
CA ILE A 98 -11.12 10.47 12.69
C ILE A 98 -10.14 9.80 13.66
N ALA A 99 -10.46 8.59 14.14
CA ALA A 99 -9.55 7.81 14.99
C ALA A 99 -8.24 7.44 14.26
N GLU A 100 -8.33 7.08 12.97
CA GLU A 100 -7.15 6.80 12.14
C GLU A 100 -6.31 8.07 11.88
N ALA A 101 -6.97 9.22 11.65
CA ALA A 101 -6.30 10.51 11.47
C ALA A 101 -5.62 11.02 12.76
N GLN A 102 -6.26 10.87 13.92
CA GLN A 102 -5.69 11.24 15.23
C GLN A 102 -4.47 10.39 15.57
N SER A 103 -4.55 9.08 15.30
CA SER A 103 -3.43 8.15 15.45
C SER A 103 -2.23 8.54 14.57
N PHE A 104 -2.49 9.07 13.37
CA PHE A 104 -1.44 9.53 12.46
C PHE A 104 -0.80 10.86 12.89
N LEU A 105 -1.58 11.78 13.49
CA LEU A 105 -1.10 13.07 14.01
C LEU A 105 -0.38 12.94 15.37
N GLY A 106 -0.24 11.74 15.93
CA GLY A 106 0.41 11.52 17.23
C GLY A 106 -0.37 12.09 18.42
N ARG A 107 -1.63 12.51 18.22
CA ARG A 107 -2.54 12.86 19.31
C ARG A 107 -3.25 11.58 19.75
N GLN A 108 -2.74 10.94 20.79
CA GLN A 108 -3.55 9.95 21.50
C GLN A 108 -4.73 10.66 22.17
N ALA A 109 -5.92 10.11 22.00
CA ALA A 109 -7.12 10.50 22.72
C ALA A 109 -7.02 10.11 24.20
#